data_AF-A0A1F4YDW4-F1
#
_entry.id   AF-A0A1F4YDW4-F1
#
_cell.length_a   1.000
_cell.length_b   1.000
_cell.length_c   1.000
_cell.angle_alpha   90.00
_cell.angle_beta   90.00
_cell.angle_gamma   90.00
#
_symmetry.space_group_name_H-M   'P 1'
#
loop_
_entity.id
_entity.type
_entity.pdbx_description
1 polymer ?
#
loop_
_entity_poly.entity_id
_entity_poly.type
_entity_poly.pdbx_seq_one_letter_code
_entity_poly.pdbx_strand_id
1 'polypeptide(L)'
;MVITTKSPVSSALYLILVMCSLAGLFVLLGALFLAALQIIVYAGAIMVLFLFVIMLLNLRRDEYGHDSHIIQKYLGFVLVAVILVQGIVIIGWAMKDYSAASSLVSTEGTPGAGPAVDYNSAYWVARTLFTKYAYPFEVTSILLLAAMIGAVVIARKKRLPDIENEEG
;
A
#
# COMPACT_ATOMS: atom_id res chain seq x y z
N MET A 1 12.54 4.70 -10.08
CA MET A 1 12.76 3.54 -10.98
C MET A 1 11.44 2.83 -11.32
N VAL A 2 10.58 2.50 -10.35
CA VAL A 2 9.26 1.86 -10.63
C VAL A 2 8.43 2.55 -11.72
N ILE A 3 8.28 3.88 -11.67
CA ILE A 3 7.48 4.64 -12.66
C ILE A 3 8.23 4.95 -13.98
N THR A 4 9.55 4.79 -14.01
CA THR A 4 10.39 5.21 -15.15
C THR A 4 10.79 4.04 -16.05
N THR A 5 10.76 2.81 -15.54
CA THR A 5 11.15 1.61 -16.28
C THR A 5 10.06 1.17 -17.25
N LYS A 6 10.46 0.88 -18.50
CA LYS A 6 9.56 0.44 -19.57
C LYS A 6 9.13 -1.03 -19.46
N SER A 7 9.87 -1.86 -18.73
CA SER A 7 9.52 -3.27 -18.50
C SER A 7 8.66 -3.40 -17.24
N PRO A 8 7.45 -3.96 -17.34
CA PRO A 8 6.54 -4.15 -16.19
C PRO A 8 7.16 -5.02 -15.10
N VAL A 9 7.89 -6.07 -15.48
CA VAL A 9 8.57 -6.97 -14.53
C VAL A 9 9.63 -6.21 -13.71
N SER A 10 10.47 -5.40 -14.38
CA SER A 10 11.49 -4.62 -13.68
C SER A 10 10.85 -3.54 -12.79
N SER A 11 9.78 -2.90 -13.25
CA SER A 11 9.00 -1.95 -12.46
C SER A 11 8.51 -2.60 -11.16
N ALA A 12 7.90 -3.78 -11.25
CA ALA A 12 7.39 -4.52 -10.10
C ALA A 12 8.52 -4.98 -9.14
N LEU A 13 9.68 -5.39 -9.65
CA LEU A 13 10.85 -5.69 -8.80
C LEU A 13 11.34 -4.47 -8.03
N TYR A 14 11.40 -3.30 -8.67
CA TYR A 14 11.72 -2.05 -7.96
C TYR A 14 10.65 -1.68 -6.92
N LEU A 15 9.37 -1.99 -7.19
CA LEU A 15 8.31 -1.78 -6.22
C LEU A 15 8.46 -2.69 -5.00
N ILE A 16 8.83 -3.96 -5.18
CA ILE A 16 9.12 -4.87 -4.06
C ILE A 16 10.28 -4.31 -3.21
N LEU A 17 11.33 -3.80 -3.85
CA LEU A 17 12.45 -3.18 -3.13
C LEU A 17 11.97 -1.98 -2.29
N VAL A 18 11.10 -1.14 -2.84
CA VAL A 18 10.49 -0.02 -2.09
C VAL A 18 9.68 -0.55 -0.90
N MET A 19 8.87 -1.59 -1.06
CA MET A 19 8.11 -2.20 0.03
C MET A 19 9.02 -2.77 1.13
N CYS A 20 10.15 -3.39 0.77
CA CYS A 20 11.16 -3.85 1.72
C CYS A 20 11.82 -2.67 2.46
N SER A 21 12.16 -1.59 1.76
CA SER A 21 12.70 -0.38 2.39
C SER A 21 11.69 0.27 3.35
N LEU A 22 10.39 0.28 2.99
CA LEU A 22 9.31 0.75 3.87
C LEU A 22 9.17 -0.13 5.11
N ALA A 23 9.28 -1.46 4.98
CA ALA A 23 9.30 -2.35 6.13
C ALA A 23 10.49 -2.05 7.05
N GLY A 24 11.68 -1.80 6.49
CA GLY A 24 12.84 -1.34 7.25
C GLY A 24 12.60 -0.02 8.00
N LEU A 25 11.91 0.93 7.36
CA LEU A 25 11.51 2.20 8.00
C LEU A 25 10.55 1.96 9.17
N PHE A 26 9.59 1.04 9.04
CA PHE A 26 8.70 0.65 10.15
C PHE A 26 9.45 0.00 11.31
N VAL A 27 10.45 -0.84 11.03
CA VAL A 27 11.33 -1.39 12.08
C VAL A 27 12.07 -0.26 12.80
N LEU A 28 12.59 0.72 12.06
CA LEU A 28 13.32 1.84 12.65
C LEU A 28 12.41 2.75 13.51
N LEU A 29 11.14 2.87 13.15
CA LEU A 29 10.11 3.55 13.95
C LEU A 29 9.62 2.74 15.17
N GLY A 30 10.12 1.52 15.36
CA GLY A 30 9.69 0.60 16.42
C GLY A 30 8.40 -0.17 16.11
N ALA A 31 7.78 0.02 14.95
CA ALA A 31 6.51 -0.60 14.57
C ALA A 31 6.69 -2.01 13.97
N LEU A 32 7.17 -2.96 14.78
CA LEU A 32 7.51 -4.33 14.31
C LEU A 32 6.33 -5.09 13.71
N PHE A 33 5.13 -4.99 14.30
CA PHE A 33 3.94 -5.67 13.75
C PHE A 33 3.57 -5.17 12.35
N LEU A 34 3.62 -3.84 12.12
CA LEU A 34 3.34 -3.26 10.79
C LEU A 34 4.43 -3.64 9.79
N ALA A 35 5.69 -3.66 10.20
CA ALA A 35 6.79 -4.12 9.35
C ALA A 35 6.56 -5.57 8.88
N ALA A 36 6.13 -6.46 9.78
CA ALA A 36 5.81 -7.84 9.44
C ALA A 36 4.63 -7.92 8.45
N LEU A 37 3.54 -7.17 8.67
CA LEU A 37 2.41 -7.11 7.73
C LEU A 37 2.82 -6.56 6.35
N GLN A 38 3.72 -5.58 6.32
CA GLN A 38 4.25 -5.01 5.09
C GLN A 38 4.95 -6.07 4.23
N ILE A 39 5.75 -6.94 4.85
CA ILE A 39 6.45 -8.01 4.15
C ILE A 39 5.48 -9.12 3.75
N ILE A 40 4.66 -9.62 4.68
CA ILE A 40 3.82 -10.81 4.44
C ILE A 40 2.68 -10.49 3.44
N VAL A 41 1.95 -9.41 3.65
CA VAL A 41 0.74 -9.12 2.88
C VAL A 41 1.08 -8.36 1.59
N TYR A 42 1.81 -7.24 1.71
CA TYR A 42 2.06 -6.39 0.54
C TYR A 42 3.14 -6.98 -0.36
N ALA A 43 4.36 -7.15 0.15
CA ALA A 43 5.46 -7.67 -0.65
C ALA A 43 5.26 -9.17 -0.98
N GLY A 44 4.69 -9.94 -0.05
CA GLY A 44 4.53 -11.39 -0.16
C GLY A 44 3.31 -11.80 -0.98
N ALA A 45 2.10 -11.47 -0.56
CA ALA A 45 0.89 -11.95 -1.23
C ALA A 45 0.54 -11.12 -2.48
N ILE A 46 0.39 -9.80 -2.32
CA ILE A 46 -0.16 -8.93 -3.37
C ILE A 46 0.85 -8.76 -4.51
N MET A 47 2.11 -8.43 -4.20
CA MET A 47 3.12 -8.22 -5.24
C MET A 47 3.47 -9.50 -5.98
N VAL A 48 3.52 -10.66 -5.33
CA VAL A 48 3.79 -11.94 -6.01
C VAL A 48 2.62 -12.32 -6.92
N LEU A 49 1.37 -12.13 -6.49
CA LEU A 49 0.20 -12.33 -7.35
C LEU A 49 0.28 -11.41 -8.58
N PHE A 50 0.64 -10.13 -8.38
CA PHE A 50 0.80 -9.19 -9.48
C PHE A 50 1.91 -9.60 -10.44
N LEU A 51 3.07 -10.01 -9.92
CA LEU A 51 4.19 -10.53 -10.71
C LEU A 51 3.77 -11.74 -11.55
N PHE A 52 3.00 -12.66 -10.97
CA PHE A 52 2.48 -13.82 -11.67
C PHE A 52 1.56 -13.40 -12.83
N VAL A 53 0.63 -12.48 -12.57
CA VAL A 53 -0.31 -11.96 -13.57
C VAL A 53 0.42 -11.26 -14.72
N ILE A 54 1.34 -10.33 -14.44
CA ILE A 54 2.06 -9.62 -15.52
C ILE A 54 2.96 -10.55 -16.34
N MET A 55 3.50 -11.60 -15.72
CA MET A 55 4.33 -12.58 -16.39
C MET A 55 3.48 -13.50 -17.29
N LEU A 56 2.32 -13.95 -16.81
CA LEU A 56 1.37 -14.73 -17.61
C LEU A 56 0.79 -13.94 -18.78
N LEU A 57 0.52 -12.64 -18.57
CA LEU A 57 -0.03 -11.77 -19.61
C LEU A 57 1.01 -11.41 -20.69
N ASN A 58 2.27 -11.87 -20.57
CA ASN A 58 3.39 -11.62 -21.47
C ASN A 58 3.28 -10.25 -22.16
N LEU A 59 3.23 -9.21 -21.32
CA LEU A 59 3.05 -7.82 -21.74
C LEU A 59 4.28 -7.42 -22.56
N ARG A 60 4.22 -7.70 -23.87
CA ARG A 60 5.28 -7.35 -24.81
C ARG A 60 5.34 -5.84 -24.93
N ARG A 61 6.54 -5.37 -25.25
CA ARG A 61 6.84 -3.96 -25.49
C ARG A 61 6.07 -3.53 -26.74
N ASP A 62 4.79 -3.27 -26.59
CA ASP A 62 4.03 -2.58 -27.60
C ASP A 62 4.62 -1.17 -27.56
N GLU A 63 5.32 -0.80 -28.63
CA GLU A 63 5.87 0.54 -28.84
C GLU A 63 4.73 1.54 -28.73
N TYR A 64 4.52 2.03 -27.50
CA TYR A 64 3.60 3.13 -27.24
C TYR A 64 4.10 4.28 -28.09
N GLY A 65 3.30 4.58 -29.11
CA GLY A 65 3.48 5.68 -30.03
C GLY A 65 3.86 6.94 -29.25
N HIS A 66 4.76 7.70 -29.86
CA HIS A 66 5.31 8.93 -29.35
C HIS A 66 4.23 10.04 -29.36
N ASP A 67 3.09 9.83 -28.71
CA ASP A 67 2.11 10.89 -28.52
C ASP A 67 2.61 11.79 -27.41
N SER A 68 3.18 12.89 -27.87
CA SER A 68 3.72 13.98 -27.08
C SER A 68 2.57 14.71 -26.36
N HIS A 69 2.02 14.10 -25.31
CA HIS A 69 1.14 14.80 -24.37
C HIS A 69 1.98 15.65 -23.42
N ILE A 70 2.65 16.67 -23.96
CA ILE A 70 3.45 17.67 -23.23
C ILE A 70 2.60 18.31 -22.12
N ILE A 71 1.30 18.51 -22.40
CA ILE A 71 0.32 19.02 -21.44
C ILE A 71 0.13 18.07 -20.25
N GLN A 72 0.08 16.75 -20.45
CA GLN A 72 -0.01 15.78 -19.35
C GLN A 72 1.29 15.73 -18.54
N LYS A 73 2.45 15.85 -19.19
CA LYS A 73 3.75 15.98 -18.49
C LYS A 73 3.81 17.24 -17.64
N TYR A 74 3.35 18.38 -18.17
CA TYR A 74 3.35 19.65 -17.45
C TYR A 74 2.37 19.63 -16.28
N LEU A 75 1.16 19.08 -16.49
CA LEU A 75 0.17 18.93 -15.43
C LEU A 75 0.67 17.97 -14.34
N GLY A 76 1.32 16.87 -14.72
CA GLY A 76 1.97 15.96 -13.77
C GLY A 76 3.07 16.64 -12.96
N PHE A 77 3.90 17.47 -13.61
CA PHE A 77 4.95 18.22 -12.92
C PHE A 77 4.39 19.26 -11.94
N VAL A 78 3.35 20.01 -12.34
CA VAL A 78 2.67 20.96 -11.46
C VAL A 78 2.06 20.25 -10.25
N LEU A 79 1.42 19.09 -10.46
CA LEU A 79 0.80 18.32 -9.38
C LEU A 79 1.86 17.80 -8.38
N VAL A 80 2.99 17.27 -8.89
CA VAL A 80 4.12 16.87 -8.04
C VAL A 80 4.71 18.06 -7.27
N ALA A 81 4.87 19.21 -7.91
CA ALA A 81 5.37 20.42 -7.26
C ALA A 81 4.42 20.90 -6.15
N VAL A 82 3.10 20.88 -6.37
CA VAL A 82 2.11 21.24 -5.36
C VAL A 82 2.18 20.29 -4.16
N ILE A 83 2.25 18.97 -4.39
CA ILE A 83 2.38 17.99 -3.31
C ILE A 83 3.68 18.20 -2.53
N LEU A 84 4.80 18.47 -3.20
CA LEU A 84 6.07 18.73 -2.53
C LEU A 84 6.03 20.01 -1.69
N VAL A 85 5.49 21.10 -2.22
CA VAL A 85 5.32 22.34 -1.48
C VAL A 85 4.43 22.11 -0.26
N GLN A 86 3.30 21.40 -0.43
CA GLN A 86 2.41 21.09 0.68
C GLN A 86 3.08 20.22 1.74
N GLY A 87 3.88 19.22 1.32
CA GLY A 87 4.68 18.39 2.22
C GLY A 87 5.72 19.20 3.00
N ILE A 88 6.47 20.09 2.33
CA ILE A 88 7.45 20.98 2.97
C ILE A 88 6.78 21.93 3.94
N VAL A 89 5.62 22.49 3.57
CA VAL A 89 4.84 23.36 4.45
C VAL A 89 4.42 22.59 5.70
N ILE A 90 3.81 21.41 5.58
CA ILE A 90 3.41 20.58 6.72
C ILE A 90 4.60 20.26 7.63
N ILE A 91 5.74 19.87 7.07
CA ILE A 91 6.97 19.59 7.83
C ILE A 91 7.48 20.87 8.51
N GLY A 92 7.43 22.02 7.83
CA GLY A 92 7.85 23.31 8.37
C GLY A 92 6.95 23.81 9.51
N TRP A 93 5.63 23.61 9.42
CA TRP A 93 4.71 23.88 10.53
C TRP A 93 4.98 22.94 11.71
N ALA A 94 5.10 21.63 11.45
CA ALA A 94 5.42 20.67 12.49
C ALA A 94 6.74 21.02 13.22
N MET A 95 7.79 21.40 12.49
CA MET A 95 9.07 21.82 13.08
C MET A 95 8.95 23.10 13.93
N LYS A 96 8.12 24.07 13.53
CA LYS A 96 7.88 25.30 14.30
C LYS A 96 7.08 25.01 15.58
N ASP A 97 6.15 24.07 15.54
CA ASP A 97 5.42 23.62 16.72
C ASP A 97 6.36 22.90 17.71
N TYR A 98 7.33 22.11 17.23
CA TYR A 98 8.37 21.52 18.08
C TYR A 98 9.34 22.57 18.66
N SER A 99 9.72 23.61 17.91
CA SER A 99 10.60 24.67 18.45
C SER A 99 9.86 25.58 19.44
N ALA A 100 8.58 25.88 19.22
CA ALA A 100 7.76 26.62 20.17
C ALA A 100 7.50 25.81 21.46
N ALA A 101 7.28 24.50 21.35
CA ALA A 101 7.12 23.61 22.50
C ALA A 101 8.41 23.48 23.36
N SER A 102 9.60 23.59 22.76
CA SER A 102 10.87 23.56 23.51
C SER A 102 11.14 24.80 24.38
N SER A 103 10.36 25.89 24.20
CA SER A 103 10.50 27.11 24.99
C SER A 103 9.60 27.19 26.23
N LEU A 104 8.70 26.21 26.43
CA LEU A 104 7.75 26.20 27.55
C LEU A 104 7.74 24.91 28.39
N VAL A 105 8.63 23.94 28.12
CA VAL A 105 8.69 22.70 28.90
C VAL A 105 10.09 22.49 29.49
N SER A 106 10.41 23.36 30.44
CA SER A 106 11.22 22.97 31.59
C SER A 106 10.29 22.93 32.80
N THR A 107 10.25 21.76 33.44
CA THR A 107 9.69 21.41 34.76
C THR A 107 8.35 20.66 34.74
N GLU A 108 8.43 19.45 35.31
CA GLU A 108 7.40 18.66 36.01
C GLU A 108 6.67 17.52 35.28
N GLY A 109 6.92 16.31 35.82
CA GLY A 109 5.95 15.23 35.86
C GLY A 109 6.31 14.03 35.01
N THR A 110 7.21 13.17 35.50
CA THR A 110 7.22 11.75 35.12
C THR A 110 5.84 11.18 35.43
N PRO A 111 4.97 10.89 34.45
CA PRO A 111 3.75 10.15 34.72
C PRO A 111 4.20 8.74 35.04
N GLY A 112 3.74 8.24 36.19
CA GLY A 112 4.24 7.04 36.84
C GLY A 112 4.43 5.86 35.90
N ALA A 113 5.40 5.03 36.30
CA ALA A 113 5.62 3.68 35.82
C ALA A 113 4.33 2.84 35.93
N GLY A 114 3.44 2.98 34.95
CA GLY A 114 2.58 1.89 34.52
C GLY A 114 3.45 0.89 33.74
N PRO A 115 3.10 -0.40 33.72
CA PRO A 115 3.87 -1.40 32.99
C PRO A 115 4.08 -0.91 31.55
N ALA A 116 5.31 -1.02 31.05
CA ALA A 116 5.66 -0.63 29.68
C ALA A 116 4.70 -1.34 28.71
N VAL A 117 3.67 -0.63 28.29
CA VAL A 117 2.66 -1.16 27.38
C VAL A 117 3.34 -1.24 26.02
N ASP A 118 3.69 -2.46 25.59
CA ASP A 118 4.28 -2.71 24.29
C ASP A 118 3.24 -2.50 23.18
N TYR A 119 3.04 -1.24 22.80
CA TYR A 119 2.13 -0.82 21.73
C TYR A 119 2.48 -1.39 20.36
N ASN A 120 3.66 -2.01 20.20
CA ASN A 120 4.09 -2.65 18.95
C ASN A 120 3.67 -4.12 18.86
N SER A 121 3.09 -4.67 19.94
CA SER A 121 2.62 -6.05 19.98
C SER A 121 1.30 -6.21 19.23
N ALA A 122 1.22 -7.30 18.46
CA ALA A 122 0.01 -7.71 17.74
C ALA A 122 -1.22 -7.79 18.67
N TYR A 123 -1.01 -8.11 19.96
CA TYR A 123 -2.08 -8.18 20.95
C TYR A 123 -2.80 -6.84 21.15
N TRP A 124 -2.06 -5.74 21.26
CA TRP A 124 -2.65 -4.42 21.47
C TRP A 124 -3.40 -3.91 20.26
N VAL A 125 -2.86 -4.16 19.07
CA VAL A 125 -3.51 -3.84 17.80
C VAL A 125 -4.81 -4.64 17.69
N ALA A 126 -4.76 -5.96 17.92
CA ALA A 126 -5.94 -6.82 17.89
C ALA A 126 -7.00 -6.37 18.90
N ARG A 127 -6.63 -6.14 20.17
CA ARG A 127 -7.56 -5.65 21.19
C ARG A 127 -8.25 -4.37 20.76
N THR A 128 -7.49 -3.39 20.27
CA THR A 128 -8.03 -2.10 19.83
C THR A 128 -8.95 -2.25 18.61
N LEU A 129 -8.58 -3.13 17.67
CA LEU A 129 -9.35 -3.45 16.48
C LEU A 129 -10.70 -4.09 16.82
N PHE A 130 -10.71 -5.05 17.76
CA PHE A 130 -11.92 -5.77 18.14
C PHE A 130 -12.79 -5.05 19.19
N THR A 131 -12.25 -4.08 19.94
CA THR A 131 -13.05 -3.34 20.93
C THR A 131 -13.47 -1.96 20.43
N LYS A 132 -12.51 -1.12 20.03
CA LYS A 132 -12.77 0.28 19.67
C LYS A 132 -13.14 0.43 18.20
N TYR A 133 -12.55 -0.39 17.34
CA TYR A 133 -12.74 -0.35 15.88
C TYR A 133 -13.50 -1.59 15.36
N ALA A 134 -14.40 -2.16 16.18
CA ALA A 134 -15.15 -3.35 15.81
C ALA A 134 -15.97 -3.14 14.52
N TYR A 135 -16.58 -1.97 14.37
CA TYR A 135 -17.40 -1.63 13.20
C TYR A 135 -16.61 -1.60 11.88
N PRO A 136 -15.51 -0.83 11.73
CA PRO A 136 -14.72 -0.88 10.50
C PRO A 136 -14.05 -2.24 10.27
N PHE A 137 -13.74 -3.01 11.32
CA PHE A 137 -13.27 -4.39 11.17
C PHE A 137 -14.34 -5.28 10.52
N GLU A 138 -15.59 -5.20 10.97
CA GLU A 138 -16.71 -5.94 10.41
C GLU A 138 -16.96 -5.56 8.94
N VAL A 139 -16.95 -4.27 8.62
CA VAL A 139 -17.06 -3.79 7.23
C VAL A 139 -15.94 -4.35 6.36
N THR A 140 -14.70 -4.40 6.87
CA THR A 140 -13.56 -4.98 6.14
C THR A 140 -13.71 -6.49 5.96
N SER A 141 -14.28 -7.21 6.94
CA SER A 141 -14.56 -8.65 6.80
C SER A 141 -15.57 -8.93 5.69
N ILE A 142 -16.66 -8.16 5.63
CA ILE A 142 -17.66 -8.26 4.56
C ILE A 142 -17.04 -7.89 3.20
N LEU A 143 -16.18 -6.85 3.16
CA LEU A 143 -15.44 -6.46 1.95
C LEU A 143 -14.56 -7.61 1.44
N LEU A 144 -13.81 -8.29 2.32
CA LEU A 144 -12.96 -9.42 1.95
C LEU A 144 -13.79 -10.62 1.46
N LEU A 145 -14.93 -10.90 2.10
CA LEU A 145 -15.86 -11.93 1.66
C LEU A 145 -16.41 -11.61 0.25
N ALA A 146 -16.85 -10.37 0.03
CA ALA A 146 -17.36 -9.91 -1.25
C ALA A 146 -16.27 -9.98 -2.34
N ALA A 147 -15.03 -9.60 -2.04
CA ALA A 147 -13.90 -9.69 -2.95
C ALA A 147 -13.60 -11.14 -3.35
N MET A 148 -13.64 -12.08 -2.39
CA MET A 148 -13.46 -13.52 -2.66
C MET A 148 -14.55 -14.06 -3.58
N ILE A 149 -15.83 -13.76 -3.28
CA ILE A 149 -16.97 -14.17 -4.13
C ILE A 149 -16.82 -13.57 -5.53
N GLY A 150 -16.47 -12.28 -5.63
CA GLY A 150 -16.23 -11.59 -6.90
C GLY A 150 -15.14 -12.27 -7.74
N ALA A 151 -14.00 -12.58 -7.12
CA ALA A 151 -12.90 -13.29 -7.80
C ALA A 151 -13.33 -14.68 -8.31
N VAL A 152 -14.07 -15.45 -7.50
CA VAL A 152 -14.56 -16.79 -7.90
C VAL A 152 -15.58 -16.70 -9.03
N VAL A 153 -16.52 -15.76 -8.98
CA VAL A 153 -17.52 -15.58 -10.04
C VAL A 153 -16.87 -15.20 -11.36
N ILE A 154 -15.87 -14.32 -11.35
CA ILE A 154 -15.11 -13.92 -12.54
C ILE A 154 -14.30 -15.09 -13.11
N ALA A 155 -13.72 -15.93 -12.25
CA ALA A 155 -12.91 -17.07 -12.68
C ALA A 155 -13.73 -18.21 -13.32
N ARG A 156 -15.06 -18.24 -13.15
CA ARG A 156 -15.93 -19.29 -13.72
C ARG A 156 -16.14 -19.08 -15.22
N LYS A 157 -15.41 -19.85 -16.04
CA LYS A 157 -15.66 -19.96 -17.49
C LYS A 157 -16.97 -20.73 -17.77
N LYS A 158 -17.92 -20.11 -18.47
CA LYS A 158 -19.08 -20.82 -19.05
C LYS A 158 -18.58 -21.67 -20.22
N ARG A 159 -18.69 -22.99 -20.13
CA ARG A 159 -18.54 -23.87 -21.31
C ARG A 159 -19.85 -23.81 -22.09
N LEU A 160 -19.81 -23.32 -23.33
CA LEU A 160 -20.94 -23.55 -24.24
C LEU A 160 -20.97 -25.06 -24.54
N PRO A 161 -22.16 -25.69 -24.58
CA PRO A 161 -22.30 -27.02 -25.13
C PRO A 161 -22.01 -26.94 -26.63
N ASP A 162 -21.09 -27.78 -27.10
CA ASP A 162 -20.88 -28.01 -28.53
C ASP A 162 -22.21 -28.50 -29.09
N ILE A 163 -22.83 -27.67 -29.95
CA ILE A 163 -23.95 -28.12 -30.76
C ILE A 163 -23.30 -28.98 -31.84
N GLU A 164 -23.21 -30.27 -31.53
CA GLU A 164 -22.79 -31.31 -32.46
C GLU A 164 -23.71 -31.21 -33.68
N ASN A 165 -23.09 -31.03 -34.84
CA ASN A 165 -23.78 -31.02 -36.12
C ASN A 165 -24.46 -32.37 -36.29
N GLU A 166 -25.78 -32.40 -36.12
CA GLU A 166 -26.60 -33.45 -36.73
C GLU A 166 -26.62 -33.16 -38.24
N GLU A 167 -25.62 -33.71 -38.93
CA GLU A 167 -25.66 -33.94 -40.37
C GLU A 167 -26.82 -34.89 -40.67
N GLY A 168 -27.80 -34.41 -41.44
CA GLY A 168 -28.86 -35.18 -42.08
C GLY A 168 -28.94 -34.82 -43.55
#